data_AF-A0AAF0E9W2-F1
#
_entry.id   AF-A0AAF0E9W2-F1
#
_cell.length_a   1.000
_cell.length_b   1.000
_cell.length_c   1.000
_cell.angle_alpha   90.00
_cell.angle_beta   90.00
_cell.angle_gamma   90.00
#
_symmetry.space_group_name_H-M   'P 1'
#
loop_
_entity.id
_entity.type
_entity.pdbx_description
1 polymer ?
#
loop_
_entity_poly.entity_id
_entity_poly.type
_entity_poly.pdbx_seq_one_letter_code
_entity_poly.pdbx_strand_id
1 'polypeptide(L)'
;MQVATRIPIYTHEQTVARESAPCVLEAMLHVICFVRLLGHLSPATHRIGGVELPVITDEAVAAHLREAVKEIFARLDEQGHAGRVCVDVVVGWHKTAPTTKERVVRPASPDRTSPAPAGKHYAVFHSPYSWLASALAGTRQGKADERPNQLLTRDAAHDEAAWETFEQWVLSLQVHYEARASTPDLQPFATTALAFANTHQAQLPAILDAGLCPFPFTIDSTVRA
;
A
#
# COMPACT_ATOMS: atom_id res chain seq x y z
N MET A 1 -6.78 -2.65 -30.44
CA MET A 1 -5.60 -2.32 -29.60
C MET A 1 -6.12 -2.01 -28.20
N GLN A 2 -5.92 -2.93 -27.24
CA GLN A 2 -6.21 -2.64 -25.83
C GLN A 2 -5.08 -1.75 -25.31
N VAL A 3 -5.39 -0.49 -25.03
CA VAL A 3 -4.49 0.38 -24.27
C VAL A 3 -4.46 -0.21 -22.87
N ALA A 4 -3.33 -0.78 -22.46
CA ALA A 4 -3.11 -1.14 -21.07
C ALA A 4 -3.15 0.17 -20.26
N THR A 5 -4.30 0.51 -19.69
CA THR A 5 -4.43 1.62 -18.76
C THR A 5 -3.54 1.32 -17.57
N ARG A 6 -2.40 2.00 -17.50
CA ARG A 6 -1.51 1.96 -16.35
C ARG A 6 -2.27 2.56 -15.17
N ILE A 7 -2.36 1.84 -14.07
CA ILE A 7 -2.92 2.35 -12.83
C ILE A 7 -2.13 3.60 -12.39
N PRO A 8 -2.77 4.65 -11.86
CA PRO A 8 -2.06 5.77 -11.25
C PRO A 8 -1.22 5.31 -10.07
N ILE A 9 0.03 5.77 -10.01
CA ILE A 9 0.96 5.49 -8.93
C ILE A 9 1.51 6.80 -8.40
N TYR A 10 1.31 7.05 -7.11
CA TYR A 10 1.96 8.11 -6.38
C TYR A 10 3.20 7.56 -5.68
N THR A 11 4.32 8.29 -5.75
CA THR A 11 5.57 7.91 -5.07
C THR A 11 6.08 9.08 -4.24
N HIS A 12 6.46 8.82 -3.00
CA HIS A 12 7.08 9.82 -2.13
C HIS A 12 8.20 9.22 -1.30
N GLU A 13 9.31 9.94 -1.20
CA GLU A 13 10.47 9.53 -0.42
C GLU A 13 10.65 10.48 0.77
N GLN A 14 10.86 9.91 1.95
CA GLN A 14 11.03 10.66 3.19
C GLN A 14 12.19 10.10 4.02
N THR A 15 13.15 10.95 4.35
CA THR A 15 14.20 10.62 5.31
C THR A 15 13.76 11.01 6.73
N VAL A 16 13.94 10.12 7.69
CA VAL A 16 13.48 10.32 9.07
C VAL A 16 14.34 9.58 10.08
N ALA A 17 14.50 10.14 11.28
CA ALA A 17 15.14 9.45 12.40
C ALA A 17 14.23 8.31 12.91
N ARG A 18 14.82 7.19 13.36
CA ARG A 18 14.06 6.03 13.83
C ARG A 18 13.02 6.38 14.89
N GLU A 19 13.33 7.27 15.82
CA GLU A 19 12.42 7.69 16.89
C GLU A 19 11.15 8.38 16.35
N SER A 20 11.27 9.17 15.28
CA SER A 20 10.17 9.92 14.67
C SER A 20 9.45 9.15 13.57
N ALA A 21 10.06 8.08 13.05
CA ALA A 21 9.59 7.35 11.87
C ALA A 21 8.16 6.77 12.01
N PRO A 22 7.75 6.16 13.14
CA PRO A 22 6.38 5.67 13.30
C PRO A 22 5.34 6.77 13.21
N CYS A 23 5.56 7.89 13.92
CA CYS A 23 4.65 9.03 13.94
C CYS A 23 4.54 9.68 12.55
N VAL A 24 5.66 9.82 11.84
CA VAL A 24 5.69 10.36 10.47
C VAL A 24 4.95 9.44 9.51
N LEU A 25 5.16 8.13 9.56
CA LEU A 25 4.47 7.18 8.70
C LEU A 25 2.95 7.19 8.96
N GLU A 26 2.53 7.15 10.22
CA GLU A 26 1.10 7.20 10.59
C GLU A 26 0.43 8.46 10.03
N ALA A 27 1.09 9.60 10.12
CA ALA A 27 0.59 10.86 9.57
C ALA A 27 0.47 10.85 8.06
N MET A 28 1.45 10.29 7.37
CA MET A 28 1.42 10.17 5.91
C MET A 28 0.27 9.28 5.46
N LEU A 29 0.03 8.17 6.17
CA LEU A 29 -1.11 7.29 5.92
C LEU A 29 -2.44 8.00 6.17
N HIS A 30 -2.55 8.79 7.25
CA HIS A 30 -3.75 9.60 7.49
C HIS A 30 -4.04 10.58 6.36
N VAL A 31 -3.03 11.25 5.82
CA VAL A 31 -3.19 12.15 4.67
C VAL A 31 -3.67 11.38 3.43
N ILE A 32 -3.07 10.22 3.13
CA ILE A 32 -3.48 9.37 2.00
C ILE A 32 -4.94 8.95 2.14
N CYS A 33 -5.32 8.45 3.32
CA CYS A 33 -6.71 8.09 3.59
C CYS A 33 -7.63 9.31 3.53
N PHE A 34 -7.20 10.48 4.00
CA PHE A 34 -8.03 11.69 3.98
C PHE A 34 -8.37 12.15 2.56
N VAL A 35 -7.44 12.03 1.61
CA VAL A 35 -7.67 12.42 0.21
C VAL A 35 -8.42 11.36 -0.62
N ARG A 36 -8.74 10.19 -0.02
CA ARG A 36 -9.36 9.05 -0.73
C ARG A 36 -10.55 8.40 -0.04
N LEU A 37 -10.77 8.64 1.24
CA LEU A 37 -12.03 8.31 1.90
C LEU A 37 -13.06 9.37 1.49
N LEU A 38 -14.05 8.94 0.69
CA LEU A 38 -15.05 9.84 0.10
C LEU A 38 -16.33 9.97 0.95
N GLY A 39 -16.34 9.38 2.14
CA GLY A 39 -17.42 9.54 3.12
C GLY A 39 -17.39 10.89 3.85
N HIS A 40 -18.37 11.13 4.71
CA HIS A 40 -18.33 12.28 5.63
C HIS A 40 -17.26 12.05 6.71
N LEU A 41 -16.16 12.78 6.62
CA LEU A 41 -15.13 12.82 7.65
C LEU A 41 -15.32 14.05 8.54
N SER A 42 -15.23 13.87 9.85
CA SER A 42 -15.15 15.01 10.77
C SER A 42 -13.78 15.66 10.62
N PRO A 43 -13.69 17.00 10.48
CA PRO A 43 -12.42 17.67 10.39
C PRO A 43 -11.66 17.53 11.70
N ALA A 44 -10.48 16.93 11.64
CA ALA A 44 -9.53 16.88 12.74
C ALA A 44 -8.12 17.07 12.17
N THR A 45 -7.24 17.69 12.95
CA THR A 45 -5.85 17.89 12.60
C THR A 45 -4.93 17.43 13.73
N HIS A 46 -3.74 17.00 13.36
CA HIS A 46 -2.66 16.69 14.30
C HIS A 46 -1.40 17.42 13.87
N ARG A 47 -0.67 17.97 14.84
CA ARG A 47 0.55 18.72 14.59
C ARG A 47 1.79 17.83 14.71
N ILE A 48 2.53 17.70 13.62
CA ILE A 48 3.80 16.95 13.59
C ILE A 48 4.90 17.92 13.18
N GLY A 49 5.82 18.15 14.13
CA GLY A 49 6.80 19.23 14.00
C GLY A 49 6.10 20.58 13.84
N GLY A 50 6.35 21.23 12.70
CA GLY A 50 5.80 22.55 12.37
C GLY A 50 4.46 22.53 11.63
N VAL A 51 3.94 21.38 11.22
CA VAL A 51 2.85 21.27 10.23
C VAL A 51 1.61 20.65 10.86
N GLU A 52 0.44 21.22 10.58
CA GLU A 52 -0.86 20.62 10.89
C GLU A 52 -1.32 19.77 9.71
N LEU A 53 -1.56 18.48 9.97
CA LEU A 53 -1.99 17.51 8.97
C LEU A 53 -3.39 16.99 9.31
N PRO A 54 -4.22 16.68 8.30
CA PRO A 54 -5.52 16.07 8.53
C PRO A 54 -5.39 14.69 9.18
N VAL A 55 -6.32 14.36 10.06
CA VAL A 55 -6.42 13.05 10.72
C VAL A 55 -7.78 12.43 10.46
N ILE A 56 -7.78 11.13 10.23
CA ILE A 56 -9.01 10.33 10.12
C ILE A 56 -9.55 10.08 11.52
N THR A 57 -10.77 10.56 11.78
CA THR A 57 -11.46 10.38 13.07
C THR A 57 -12.25 9.07 13.18
N ASP A 58 -12.36 8.33 12.08
CA ASP A 58 -12.96 6.99 12.11
C ASP A 58 -12.04 6.04 12.89
N GLU A 59 -12.52 5.52 14.01
CA GLU A 59 -11.70 4.73 14.93
C GLU A 59 -11.23 3.42 14.31
N ALA A 60 -12.06 2.79 13.46
CA ALA A 60 -11.67 1.53 12.82
C ALA A 60 -10.52 1.73 11.84
N VAL A 61 -10.60 2.77 10.99
CA VAL A 61 -9.51 3.14 10.09
C VAL A 61 -8.29 3.59 10.88
N ALA A 62 -8.44 4.51 11.84
CA ALA A 62 -7.32 5.01 12.63
C ALA A 62 -6.60 3.88 13.41
N ALA A 63 -7.33 2.93 13.98
CA ALA A 63 -6.76 1.75 14.61
C ALA A 63 -6.03 0.87 13.59
N HIS A 64 -6.60 0.63 12.40
CA HIS A 64 -5.94 -0.13 11.34
C HIS A 64 -4.62 0.50 10.90
N LEU A 65 -4.58 1.82 10.67
CA LEU A 65 -3.35 2.54 10.33
C LEU A 65 -2.30 2.41 11.43
N ARG A 66 -2.71 2.60 12.69
CA ARG A 66 -1.83 2.52 13.86
C ARG A 66 -1.25 1.12 14.06
N GLU A 67 -2.06 0.08 13.91
CA GLU A 67 -1.60 -1.31 14.03
C GLU A 67 -0.66 -1.68 12.87
N ALA A 68 -0.96 -1.27 11.64
CA ALA A 68 -0.04 -1.47 10.51
C ALA A 68 1.33 -0.83 10.77
N VAL A 69 1.36 0.44 11.25
CA VAL A 69 2.62 1.13 11.60
C VAL A 69 3.36 0.39 12.71
N LYS A 70 2.67 -0.01 13.78
CA LYS A 70 3.28 -0.78 14.88
C LYS A 70 3.90 -2.08 14.38
N GLU A 71 3.18 -2.82 13.56
CA GLU A 71 3.64 -4.10 13.02
C GLU A 71 4.86 -3.94 12.12
N ILE A 72 4.85 -2.94 11.22
CA ILE A 72 5.99 -2.61 10.34
C ILE A 72 7.24 -2.36 11.18
N PHE A 73 7.13 -1.49 12.19
CA PHE A 73 8.30 -1.09 12.99
C PHE A 73 8.72 -2.15 14.02
N ALA A 74 7.78 -2.95 14.54
CA ALA A 74 8.12 -4.09 15.39
C ALA A 74 8.98 -5.11 14.62
N ARG A 75 8.55 -5.49 13.41
CA ARG A 75 9.30 -6.41 12.54
C ARG A 75 10.63 -5.82 12.08
N LEU A 76 10.68 -4.51 11.83
CA LEU A 76 11.92 -3.81 11.50
C LEU A 76 12.92 -3.86 12.67
N ASP A 77 12.46 -3.65 13.90
CA ASP A 77 13.34 -3.67 15.08
C ASP A 77 13.83 -5.08 15.43
N GLU A 78 13.00 -6.11 15.22
CA GLU A 78 13.39 -7.52 15.40
C GLU A 78 14.59 -7.94 14.54
N GLN A 79 14.80 -7.27 13.40
CA GLN A 79 15.90 -7.56 12.47
C GLN A 79 17.24 -6.96 12.92
N GLY A 80 17.26 -6.10 13.95
CA GLY A 80 18.49 -5.59 14.55
C GLY A 80 19.33 -4.74 13.58
N HIS A 81 18.79 -3.63 13.11
CA HIS A 81 19.46 -2.75 12.15
C HIS A 81 20.43 -1.74 12.80
N ALA A 82 21.47 -1.38 12.06
CA ALA A 82 22.37 -0.27 12.35
C ALA A 82 22.48 0.63 11.10
N GLY A 83 22.72 1.93 11.28
CA GLY A 83 22.81 2.87 10.16
C GLY A 83 21.47 3.24 9.52
N ARG A 84 21.35 3.08 8.20
CA ARG A 84 20.20 3.51 7.40
C ARG A 84 19.49 2.31 6.80
N VAL A 85 18.16 2.32 6.83
CA VAL A 85 17.30 1.29 6.23
C VAL A 85 16.20 1.96 5.43
N CYS A 86 15.86 1.41 4.27
CA CYS A 86 14.73 1.87 3.49
C CYS A 86 13.52 0.95 3.72
N VAL A 87 12.41 1.52 4.17
CA VAL A 87 11.12 0.84 4.31
C VAL A 87 10.20 1.37 3.24
N ASP A 88 9.79 0.53 2.31
CA ASP A 88 8.76 0.90 1.33
C ASP A 88 7.41 0.42 1.83
N VAL A 89 6.46 1.35 1.91
CA VAL A 89 5.07 1.09 2.29
C VAL A 89 4.20 1.35 1.08
N VAL A 90 3.38 0.38 0.71
CA VAL A 90 2.49 0.41 -0.45
C VAL A 90 1.06 0.43 0.03
N VAL A 91 0.34 1.50 -0.30
CA VAL A 91 -1.11 1.60 -0.09
C VAL A 91 -1.82 1.37 -1.42
N GLY A 92 -2.49 0.23 -1.56
CA GLY A 92 -3.26 -0.11 -2.75
C GLY A 92 -4.74 0.17 -2.54
N TRP A 93 -5.39 0.85 -3.49
CA TRP A 93 -6.84 1.07 -3.49
C TRP A 93 -7.50 0.16 -4.51
N HIS A 94 -8.58 -0.50 -4.08
CA HIS A 94 -9.15 -1.61 -4.83
C HIS A 94 -10.62 -1.38 -5.19
N LYS A 95 -11.01 -1.88 -6.36
CA LYS A 95 -12.42 -1.94 -6.76
C LYS A 95 -13.11 -3.00 -5.92
N THR A 96 -14.30 -2.69 -5.43
CA THR A 96 -15.18 -3.71 -4.86
C THR A 96 -15.55 -4.70 -5.96
N ALA A 97 -15.24 -5.98 -5.75
CA ALA A 97 -15.61 -7.01 -6.72
C ALA A 97 -17.14 -7.00 -6.87
N PRO A 98 -17.69 -7.08 -8.10
CA PRO A 98 -19.12 -7.23 -8.26
C PRO A 98 -19.52 -8.54 -7.56
N THR A 99 -20.38 -8.46 -6.56
CA THR A 99 -20.97 -9.63 -5.91
C THR A 99 -21.68 -10.43 -7.00
N THR A 100 -21.02 -11.45 -7.52
CA THR A 100 -21.59 -12.34 -8.52
C THR A 100 -22.51 -13.32 -7.79
N LYS A 101 -23.64 -12.80 -7.28
CA LYS A 101 -24.79 -13.60 -6.81
C LYS A 101 -25.97 -13.41 -7.74
N GLU A 102 -25.74 -13.65 -9.03
CA GLU A 102 -26.77 -14.16 -9.93
C GLU A 102 -26.20 -15.35 -10.70
N ARG A 103 -25.84 -16.42 -9.97
CA ARG A 103 -25.65 -17.72 -10.61
C ARG A 103 -27.03 -18.32 -10.81
N VAL A 104 -27.62 -18.02 -11.97
CA VAL A 104 -28.73 -18.75 -12.58
C VAL A 104 -28.50 -20.25 -12.36
N VAL A 105 -29.42 -20.87 -11.64
CA VAL A 105 -29.46 -22.32 -11.40
C VAL A 105 -29.59 -23.01 -12.76
N ARG A 106 -28.58 -23.80 -13.14
CA ARG A 106 -28.74 -24.91 -14.10
C ARG A 106 -28.20 -26.19 -13.47
N PRO A 107 -28.92 -27.31 -13.57
CA PRO A 107 -28.62 -28.54 -12.83
C PRO A 107 -27.47 -29.32 -13.45
N ALA A 108 -26.82 -30.12 -12.59
CA ALA A 108 -25.54 -30.79 -12.78
C ALA A 108 -25.58 -32.07 -13.64
N SER A 109 -24.43 -32.42 -14.22
CA SER A 109 -23.95 -33.81 -14.37
C SER A 109 -22.45 -33.88 -14.70
N PRO A 110 -21.79 -35.04 -14.43
CA PRO A 110 -20.45 -35.08 -13.83
C PRO A 110 -19.32 -35.57 -14.75
N ASP A 111 -18.12 -35.62 -14.16
CA ASP A 111 -16.84 -36.17 -14.63
C ASP A 111 -16.04 -35.41 -15.69
N ARG A 112 -14.93 -34.80 -15.23
CA ARG A 112 -13.57 -35.20 -15.64
C ARG A 112 -12.47 -34.52 -14.80
N THR A 113 -11.52 -35.36 -14.45
CA THR A 113 -10.21 -35.19 -13.80
C THR A 113 -9.40 -33.98 -14.30
N SER A 114 -8.92 -33.14 -13.35
CA SER A 114 -7.74 -32.22 -13.30
C SER A 114 -7.15 -31.58 -14.58
N PRO A 115 -6.75 -30.29 -14.55
CA PRO A 115 -5.63 -29.86 -13.69
C PRO A 115 -5.86 -28.55 -12.92
N ALA A 116 -5.04 -28.34 -11.89
CA ALA A 116 -4.99 -27.12 -11.08
C ALA A 116 -4.93 -25.85 -11.96
N PRO A 117 -5.74 -24.80 -11.68
CA PRO A 117 -5.64 -23.57 -12.43
C PRO A 117 -4.36 -22.82 -12.04
N ALA A 118 -3.53 -22.61 -13.06
CA ALA A 118 -2.31 -21.84 -13.03
C ALA A 118 -2.46 -20.52 -12.27
N GLY A 119 -1.53 -20.26 -11.34
CA GLY A 119 -1.38 -18.98 -10.67
C GLY A 119 -1.29 -17.86 -11.72
N LYS A 120 -2.23 -16.92 -11.65
CA LYS A 120 -2.25 -15.79 -12.56
C LYS A 120 -1.18 -14.81 -12.11
N HIS A 121 -0.16 -14.69 -12.96
CA HIS A 121 0.93 -13.73 -12.86
C HIS A 121 0.38 -12.29 -12.95
N TYR A 122 0.71 -11.46 -11.97
CA TYR A 122 0.45 -10.03 -12.03
C TYR A 122 1.29 -9.39 -13.13
N ALA A 123 0.73 -8.35 -13.74
CA ALA A 123 1.30 -7.60 -14.85
C ALA A 123 2.53 -6.79 -14.38
N VAL A 124 3.69 -7.44 -14.41
CA VAL A 124 5.00 -6.78 -14.36
C VAL A 124 5.23 -6.12 -15.73
N PHE A 125 5.13 -4.79 -15.82
CA PHE A 125 5.49 -4.07 -17.04
C PHE A 125 6.60 -3.04 -16.82
N HIS A 126 7.78 -3.45 -17.31
CA HIS A 126 8.85 -2.67 -17.96
C HIS A 126 8.91 -1.16 -17.66
N SER A 127 9.25 -0.86 -16.42
CA SER A 127 9.99 0.33 -16.04
C SER A 127 11.50 0.06 -16.26
N PRO A 128 12.34 1.06 -16.58
CA PRO A 128 13.80 0.89 -16.71
C PRO A 128 14.50 0.29 -15.47
N TYR A 129 13.79 0.08 -14.35
CA TYR A 129 14.25 -0.64 -13.16
C TYR A 129 13.92 -2.15 -13.15
N SER A 130 13.86 -2.79 -14.32
CA SER A 130 13.44 -4.19 -14.51
C SER A 130 14.33 -5.25 -13.80
N TRP A 131 15.46 -4.87 -13.19
CA TRP A 131 16.31 -5.76 -12.38
C TRP A 131 15.74 -6.08 -10.98
N LEU A 132 14.82 -5.25 -10.46
CA LEU A 132 14.13 -5.51 -9.18
C LEU A 132 12.98 -6.52 -9.29
N ALA A 133 12.49 -6.80 -10.51
CA ALA A 133 11.41 -7.77 -10.73
C ALA A 133 11.93 -9.20 -10.98
N SER A 134 13.19 -9.36 -11.40
CA SER A 134 13.79 -10.67 -11.73
C SER A 134 14.01 -11.59 -10.53
N ALA A 135 14.01 -11.08 -9.29
CA ALA A 135 14.21 -11.88 -8.09
C ALA A 135 12.94 -12.62 -7.62
N LEU A 136 11.74 -12.26 -8.11
CA LEU A 136 10.47 -12.86 -7.69
C LEU A 136 9.93 -13.95 -8.63
N ALA A 137 10.65 -14.27 -9.71
CA ALA A 137 10.28 -15.34 -10.65
C ALA A 137 11.27 -16.52 -10.64
N GLY A 138 12.03 -16.69 -9.56
CA GLY A 138 13.03 -17.75 -9.47
C GLY A 138 12.42 -19.14 -9.39
N THR A 139 12.47 -19.91 -10.47
CA THR A 139 12.78 -21.36 -10.38
C THR A 139 13.34 -21.89 -11.71
N ARG A 140 14.67 -21.85 -11.86
CA ARG A 140 15.54 -23.02 -11.63
C ARG A 140 16.98 -22.76 -12.06
N GLN A 141 17.86 -22.94 -11.05
CA GLN A 141 19.19 -23.54 -11.14
C GLN A 141 20.33 -22.72 -11.78
N GLY A 142 20.98 -21.93 -10.92
CA GLY A 142 22.33 -21.41 -11.13
C GLY A 142 22.76 -20.63 -9.90
N LYS A 143 23.82 -21.09 -9.21
CA LYS A 143 24.39 -20.48 -8.00
C LYS A 143 24.57 -18.96 -8.14
N ALA A 144 23.94 -18.18 -7.27
CA ALA A 144 24.36 -16.83 -6.93
C ALA A 144 23.87 -16.51 -5.51
N ASP A 145 24.82 -16.26 -4.60
CA ASP A 145 24.60 -15.68 -3.28
C ASP A 145 24.11 -14.23 -3.44
N GLU A 146 22.85 -13.94 -3.12
CA GLU A 146 22.35 -12.56 -2.92
C GLU A 146 21.10 -12.62 -2.03
N ARG A 147 21.12 -11.89 -0.90
CA ARG A 147 20.07 -11.93 0.14
C ARG A 147 18.74 -11.36 -0.40
N PRO A 148 17.58 -12.00 -0.18
CA PRO A 148 16.31 -11.57 -0.77
C PRO A 148 15.62 -10.48 0.05
N ASN A 149 14.99 -9.50 -0.63
CA ASN A 149 14.09 -8.50 -0.05
C ASN A 149 12.99 -9.19 0.77
N GLN A 150 12.79 -8.76 2.03
CA GLN A 150 11.85 -9.38 2.95
C GLN A 150 10.56 -8.56 3.02
N LEU A 151 9.44 -9.20 2.68
CA LEU A 151 8.10 -8.62 2.81
C LEU A 151 7.71 -8.61 4.28
N LEU A 152 7.41 -7.43 4.80
CA LEU A 152 7.24 -7.18 6.23
C LEU A 152 5.79 -7.23 6.67
N THR A 153 4.81 -6.89 5.85
CA THR A 153 3.41 -6.96 6.27
C THR A 153 2.59 -7.34 5.06
N ARG A 154 2.07 -8.57 5.05
CA ARG A 154 1.11 -9.02 4.04
C ARG A 154 -0.23 -9.09 4.74
N ASP A 155 -1.21 -8.34 4.27
CA ASP A 155 -2.56 -8.40 4.83
C ASP A 155 -3.20 -9.77 4.53
N ALA A 156 -3.56 -10.53 5.58
CA ALA A 156 -4.15 -11.85 5.47
C ALA A 156 -5.55 -11.84 4.82
N ALA A 157 -6.23 -10.68 4.76
CA ALA A 157 -7.50 -10.53 4.07
C ALA A 157 -7.39 -10.68 2.53
N HIS A 158 -6.18 -10.74 1.98
CA HIS A 158 -5.91 -10.74 0.54
C HIS A 158 -5.82 -12.11 -0.14
N ASP A 159 -5.79 -13.21 0.62
CA ASP A 159 -5.60 -14.53 0.01
C ASP A 159 -6.90 -15.11 -0.62
N GLU A 160 -8.07 -14.51 -0.38
CA GLU A 160 -9.36 -15.08 -0.84
C GLU A 160 -10.17 -14.22 -1.83
N ALA A 161 -9.85 -12.94 -2.03
CA ALA A 161 -10.65 -12.06 -2.88
C ALA A 161 -9.82 -11.47 -4.05
N ALA A 162 -10.28 -11.70 -5.28
CA ALA A 162 -9.71 -11.10 -6.49
C ALA A 162 -10.09 -9.62 -6.58
N TRP A 163 -9.43 -8.78 -5.79
CA TRP A 163 -9.59 -7.34 -5.81
C TRP A 163 -8.75 -6.73 -6.94
N GLU A 164 -9.37 -5.87 -7.75
CA GLU A 164 -8.67 -5.18 -8.84
C GLU A 164 -8.19 -3.82 -8.33
N THR A 165 -6.87 -3.67 -8.18
CA THR A 165 -6.25 -2.40 -7.78
C THR A 165 -6.44 -1.36 -8.87
N PHE A 166 -6.95 -0.18 -8.52
CA PHE A 166 -7.11 0.93 -9.46
C PHE A 166 -6.16 2.09 -9.20
N GLU A 167 -5.58 2.20 -8.00
CA GLU A 167 -4.63 3.25 -7.64
C GLU A 167 -3.66 2.76 -6.58
N GLN A 168 -2.40 3.23 -6.62
CA GLN A 168 -1.37 2.83 -5.68
C GLN A 168 -0.57 4.03 -5.16
N TRP A 169 -0.22 4.00 -3.88
CA TRP A 169 0.66 4.98 -3.23
C TRP A 169 1.87 4.25 -2.66
N VAL A 170 3.07 4.75 -2.95
CA VAL A 170 4.33 4.17 -2.49
C VAL A 170 5.06 5.20 -1.66
N LEU A 171 5.29 4.89 -0.39
CA LEU A 171 6.07 5.69 0.55
C LEU A 171 7.40 5.00 0.81
N SER A 172 8.51 5.60 0.40
CA SER A 172 9.85 5.13 0.68
C SER A 172 10.42 5.89 1.87
N LEU A 173 10.43 5.27 3.06
CA LEU A 173 10.97 5.85 4.27
C LEU A 173 12.42 5.43 4.47
N GLN A 174 13.35 6.38 4.39
CA GLN A 174 14.73 6.16 4.81
C GLN A 174 14.85 6.40 6.31
N VAL A 175 14.84 5.31 7.07
CA VAL A 175 14.93 5.29 8.52
C VAL A 175 16.39 5.30 8.95
N HIS A 176 16.80 6.33 9.66
CA HIS A 176 18.15 6.47 10.20
C HIS A 176 18.16 6.13 11.69
N TYR A 177 18.81 5.03 12.06
CA TYR A 177 18.88 4.56 13.45
C TYR A 177 19.84 5.38 14.33
N GLU A 178 20.84 6.01 13.72
CA GLU A 178 21.87 6.78 14.43
C GLU A 178 21.62 8.30 14.39
N ALA A 179 20.64 8.74 13.62
CA ALA A 179 20.31 10.16 13.51
C ALA A 179 19.57 10.64 14.76
N ARG A 180 19.85 11.88 15.18
CA ARG A 180 19.07 12.55 16.23
C ARG A 180 17.62 12.71 15.78
N ALA A 181 16.70 12.59 16.74
CA ALA A 181 15.29 12.89 16.52
C ALA A 181 15.13 14.24 15.83
N SER A 182 14.45 14.21 14.69
CA SER A 182 14.05 15.40 13.93
C SER A 182 12.73 15.09 13.26
N THR A 183 11.83 16.06 13.30
CA THR A 183 10.54 15.99 12.61
C THR A 183 10.73 16.59 11.22
N PRO A 184 10.53 15.79 10.15
CA PRO A 184 10.63 16.32 8.79
C PRO A 184 9.50 17.30 8.50
N ASP A 185 9.71 18.17 7.52
CA ASP A 185 8.64 19.00 6.96
C ASP A 185 7.74 18.15 6.05
N LEU A 186 6.50 17.96 6.48
CA LEU A 186 5.49 17.15 5.77
C LEU A 186 4.56 18.00 4.90
N GLN A 187 4.72 19.33 4.86
CA GLN A 187 3.91 20.20 4.01
C GLN A 187 4.09 19.89 2.51
N PRO A 188 5.31 19.66 1.98
CA PRO A 188 5.49 19.27 0.59
C PRO A 188 4.74 17.99 0.25
N PHE A 189 4.84 16.98 1.13
CA PHE A 189 4.13 15.71 0.99
C PHE A 189 2.61 15.89 0.91
N ALA A 190 2.01 16.63 1.85
CA ALA A 190 0.56 16.85 1.87
C ALA A 190 0.08 17.57 0.60
N THR A 191 0.86 18.54 0.12
CA THR A 191 0.56 19.31 -1.09
C THR A 191 0.62 18.42 -2.34
N THR A 192 1.66 17.59 -2.48
CA THR A 192 1.79 16.70 -3.65
C THR A 192 0.80 15.55 -3.61
N ALA A 193 0.48 15.02 -2.43
CA ALA A 193 -0.57 14.01 -2.24
C ALA A 193 -1.93 14.55 -2.69
N LEU A 194 -2.32 15.74 -2.24
CA LEU A 194 -3.57 16.38 -2.65
C LEU A 194 -3.59 16.68 -4.16
N ALA A 195 -2.50 17.18 -4.72
CA ALA A 195 -2.40 17.45 -6.15
C ALA A 195 -2.55 16.17 -6.99
N PHE A 196 -1.90 15.08 -6.59
CA PHE A 196 -2.07 13.77 -7.23
C PHE A 196 -3.52 13.28 -7.11
N ALA A 197 -4.11 13.41 -5.92
CA ALA A 197 -5.46 12.97 -5.65
C ALA A 197 -6.49 13.67 -6.55
N ASN A 198 -6.35 14.99 -6.71
CA ASN A 198 -7.21 15.82 -7.56
C ASN A 198 -7.00 15.52 -9.05
N THR A 199 -5.76 15.32 -9.48
CA THR A 199 -5.44 15.03 -10.90
C THR A 199 -6.10 13.73 -11.39
N HIS A 200 -6.22 12.73 -10.51
CA HIS A 200 -6.78 11.42 -10.84
C HIS A 200 -8.24 11.24 -10.40
N GLN A 201 -8.90 12.31 -9.92
CA GLN A 201 -10.28 12.23 -9.42
C GLN A 201 -11.26 11.69 -10.48
N ALA A 202 -11.05 12.02 -11.76
CA ALA A 202 -11.89 11.53 -12.87
C ALA A 202 -11.72 10.03 -13.17
N GLN A 203 -10.70 9.37 -12.62
CA GLN A 203 -10.40 7.95 -12.84
C GLN A 203 -10.91 7.06 -11.70
N LEU A 204 -11.52 7.65 -10.67
CA LEU A 204 -12.10 6.91 -9.56
C LEU A 204 -13.25 6.01 -10.05
N PRO A 205 -13.32 4.74 -9.57
CA PRO A 205 -14.45 3.88 -9.89
C PRO A 205 -15.77 4.49 -9.42
N ALA A 206 -16.88 4.05 -10.00
CA ALA A 206 -18.20 4.45 -9.52
C ALA A 206 -18.38 4.04 -8.05
N ILE A 207 -18.89 4.95 -7.23
CA ILE A 207 -19.24 4.67 -5.84
C ILE A 207 -20.53 3.86 -5.85
N LEU A 208 -20.42 2.56 -5.57
CA LEU A 208 -21.56 1.64 -5.55
C LEU A 208 -22.15 1.43 -4.15
N ASP A 209 -21.43 1.88 -3.11
CA ASP A 209 -21.82 1.80 -1.70
C ASP A 209 -21.65 3.18 -1.03
N ALA A 210 -22.62 3.56 -0.20
CA ALA A 210 -22.63 4.82 0.55
C ALA A 210 -21.84 4.76 1.88
N GLY A 211 -21.13 3.65 2.13
CA GLY A 211 -20.25 3.50 3.28
C GLY A 211 -19.07 4.48 3.31
N LEU A 212 -18.48 4.65 4.50
CA LEU A 212 -17.34 5.56 4.77
C LEU A 212 -16.10 5.29 3.90
N CYS A 213 -15.91 4.04 3.48
CA CYS A 213 -14.79 3.58 2.67
C CYS A 213 -15.35 2.89 1.41
N PRO A 214 -15.70 3.65 0.35
CA PRO A 214 -16.27 3.06 -0.86
C PRO A 214 -15.26 2.20 -1.63
N PHE A 215 -13.97 2.35 -1.32
CA PHE A 215 -12.86 1.62 -1.92
C PHE A 215 -12.03 0.95 -0.83
N PRO A 216 -12.04 -0.38 -0.70
CA PRO A 216 -11.14 -1.06 0.22
C PRO A 216 -9.68 -0.75 -0.14
N PHE A 217 -8.82 -0.65 0.88
CA PHE A 217 -7.40 -0.41 0.70
C PHE A 217 -6.55 -1.42 1.48
N THR A 218 -5.30 -1.60 1.04
CA THR A 218 -4.28 -2.37 1.74
C THR A 218 -3.12 -1.52 2.19
N ILE A 219 -2.36 -2.04 3.14
CA ILE A 219 -1.05 -1.52 3.51
C ILE A 219 -0.07 -2.70 3.52
N ASP A 220 0.79 -2.74 2.51
CA ASP A 220 1.87 -3.71 2.43
C ASP A 220 3.21 -3.01 2.68
N SER A 221 4.21 -3.73 3.18
CA SER A 221 5.53 -3.15 3.40
C SER A 221 6.68 -4.09 3.05
N THR A 222 7.79 -3.51 2.59
CA THR A 222 9.03 -4.23 2.27
C THR A 222 10.24 -3.47 2.79
N VAL A 223 11.26 -4.20 3.23
CA VAL A 223 12.54 -3.61 3.67
C VAL A 223 13.63 -3.82 2.64
N ARG A 224 14.40 -2.75 2.41
CA ARG A 224 15.66 -2.75 1.66
C ARG A 224 16.76 -2.18 2.56
N ALA A 225 17.79 -2.98 2.79
CA ALA A 225 18.99 -2.60 3.55
C ALA A 225 20.10 -2.11 2.61
#